data_AF-A0A8B5WQ07-F1
#
_entry.id   AF-A0A8B5WQ07-F1
#
_cell.length_a   1.000
_cell.length_b   1.000
_cell.length_c   1.000
_cell.angle_alpha   90.00
_cell.angle_beta   90.00
_cell.angle_gamma   90.00
#
_symmetry.space_group_name_H-M   'P 1'
#
loop_
_entity.id
_entity.type
_entity.pdbx_description
1 polymer ?
#
loop_
_entity_poly.entity_id
_entity_poly.type
_entity_poly.pdbx_seq_one_letter_code
_entity_poly.pdbx_strand_id
1 'polypeptide(L)'
;MPAFRFHFSPRSALVPVLIFLILGTALGVTVAISSRTPVIHAISPRFAEPGDSITISGRHFGDERGRNSVSIAGRTPTQSAYLAWSDTEIQMRLPQSVGSGVVYVTTPQGRSNGVLFGNSRVVPDSPPDHPLPGIPVINSVSPTSAQVGSTVTITGRFFGPTRGPGVVRFPASGDNRFDPFVEVSWRESGYLEWSETRIRVVVPDGAASGPIVVETDRGSGAGHPIEITTPPGTKTYSSPTTFAVQYRVRVATPKPVSDDRVEDEGPTAGTDTADGAEAADSAEAADSAEAADDAEAGTDTADNGDAAVAVVENPQGLVGVWLPRIAVGPAQRARQVVSEKAPATFERDAEAEFVRLSRPPLGEHSDIERTVLFHRYAVETVIVAARVEERYQAPAAFIQQYTSADAYLPVDDATIARTVQQVVGNQRNPYLKAQAVFSYVLARLGPDPDVTLDPVAAISERRGDAFTYARLMTTLLRRAGVPARIVSGFFVTADLEPVRHHWLEFSIPGFGWVPADPAAADGLLGESLSDLVGGDPARYYFGNVDNRRIEFTRGVVELPSILRNGRAMRPEAPYALQSVYVEYTGPEGMIVVSWPDVSVIGEY
;
A
#
# COMPACT_ATOMS: atom_id res chain seq x y z
N MET A 1 -83.97 -32.70 22.25
CA MET A 1 -83.01 -32.02 21.35
C MET A 1 -81.66 -31.97 22.02
N PRO A 2 -80.64 -32.75 21.61
CA PRO A 2 -79.32 -32.65 22.22
C PRO A 2 -78.48 -31.58 21.52
N ALA A 3 -77.85 -30.72 22.32
CA ALA A 3 -76.91 -29.70 21.86
C ALA A 3 -75.52 -30.31 21.68
N PHE A 4 -75.01 -30.35 20.46
CA PHE A 4 -73.62 -30.73 20.17
C PHE A 4 -72.68 -29.59 20.58
N ARG A 5 -71.99 -29.76 21.72
CA ARG A 5 -70.87 -28.90 22.11
C ARG A 5 -69.60 -29.37 21.39
N PHE A 6 -69.16 -28.63 20.37
CA PHE A 6 -67.83 -28.82 19.79
C PHE A 6 -66.76 -28.35 20.79
N HIS A 7 -66.04 -29.30 21.39
CA HIS A 7 -64.81 -29.00 22.11
C HIS A 7 -63.69 -28.75 21.09
N PHE A 8 -63.38 -27.48 20.83
CA PHE A 8 -62.12 -27.11 20.18
C PHE A 8 -61.00 -27.25 21.21
N SER A 9 -60.19 -28.32 21.09
CA SER A 9 -58.97 -28.43 21.89
C SER A 9 -57.96 -27.37 21.40
N PRO A 10 -57.24 -26.66 22.28
CA PRO A 10 -56.25 -25.66 21.87
C PRO A 10 -55.05 -26.25 21.10
N ARG A 11 -54.97 -27.59 20.97
CA ARG A 11 -53.93 -28.30 20.22
C ARG A 11 -54.22 -28.42 18.71
N SER A 12 -55.47 -28.26 18.26
CA SER A 12 -55.82 -28.38 16.83
C SER A 12 -55.64 -27.09 16.03
N ALA A 13 -55.45 -25.94 16.68
CA ALA A 13 -55.10 -24.66 16.04
C ALA A 13 -53.59 -24.43 15.91
N LEU A 14 -52.78 -25.19 16.65
CA LEU A 14 -51.32 -25.00 16.74
C LEU A 14 -50.61 -25.51 15.47
N VAL A 15 -51.07 -26.63 14.92
CA VAL A 15 -50.51 -27.24 13.70
C VAL A 15 -50.67 -26.34 12.45
N PRO A 16 -51.85 -25.80 12.12
CA PRO A 16 -51.99 -24.91 10.96
C PRO A 16 -51.25 -23.58 11.13
N VAL A 17 -51.13 -23.04 12.35
CA VAL A 17 -50.33 -21.83 12.63
C VAL A 17 -48.84 -22.11 12.47
N LEU A 18 -48.35 -23.26 12.94
CA LEU A 18 -46.95 -23.67 12.74
C LEU A 18 -46.63 -23.86 11.25
N ILE A 19 -47.53 -24.51 10.50
CA ILE A 19 -47.38 -24.69 9.05
C ILE A 19 -47.36 -23.35 8.33
N PHE A 20 -48.23 -22.41 8.71
CA PHE A 20 -48.26 -21.05 8.14
C PHE A 20 -46.98 -20.26 8.48
N LEU A 21 -46.46 -20.38 9.69
CA LEU A 21 -45.18 -19.77 10.09
C LEU A 21 -43.99 -20.41 9.36
N ILE A 22 -43.97 -21.73 9.18
CA ILE A 22 -42.92 -22.44 8.43
C ILE A 22 -42.99 -22.08 6.94
N LEU A 23 -44.17 -22.01 6.34
CA LEU A 23 -44.35 -21.53 4.97
C LEU A 23 -43.99 -20.05 4.82
N GLY A 24 -44.34 -19.20 5.79
CA GLY A 24 -44.01 -17.78 5.78
C GLY A 24 -42.51 -17.51 5.95
N THR A 25 -41.83 -18.27 6.81
CA THR A 25 -40.38 -18.22 6.99
C THR A 25 -39.64 -18.84 5.81
N ALA A 26 -40.10 -19.98 5.28
CA ALA A 26 -39.55 -20.56 4.05
C ALA A 26 -39.72 -19.61 2.86
N LEU A 27 -40.88 -18.95 2.72
CA LEU A 27 -41.12 -17.93 1.69
C LEU A 27 -40.24 -16.69 1.92
N GLY A 28 -40.10 -16.23 3.17
CA GLY A 28 -39.22 -15.10 3.53
C GLY A 28 -37.74 -15.39 3.30
N VAL A 29 -37.28 -16.61 3.58
CA VAL A 29 -35.92 -17.09 3.31
C VAL A 29 -35.71 -17.28 1.80
N THR A 30 -36.71 -17.75 1.06
CA THR A 30 -36.65 -17.85 -0.41
C THR A 30 -36.56 -16.46 -1.06
N VAL A 31 -37.29 -15.47 -0.53
CA VAL A 31 -37.23 -14.06 -0.98
C VAL A 31 -35.91 -13.37 -0.58
N ALA A 32 -35.37 -13.69 0.61
CA ALA A 32 -34.08 -13.17 1.08
C ALA A 32 -32.87 -13.76 0.32
N ILE A 33 -32.99 -14.99 -0.20
CA ILE A 33 -31.95 -15.61 -1.05
C ILE A 33 -32.01 -15.06 -2.50
N SER A 34 -33.13 -14.46 -2.92
CA SER A 34 -33.33 -13.87 -4.26
C SER A 34 -33.03 -12.36 -4.39
N SER A 35 -32.34 -11.73 -3.43
CA SER A 35 -32.11 -10.28 -3.48
C SER A 35 -30.67 -9.86 -3.12
N ARG A 36 -29.73 -10.25 -3.98
CA ARG A 36 -28.34 -9.77 -3.95
C ARG A 36 -28.13 -8.72 -5.04
N THR A 37 -27.19 -7.80 -4.83
CA THR A 37 -26.78 -6.87 -5.88
C THR A 37 -26.17 -7.64 -7.06
N PRO A 38 -26.41 -7.20 -8.30
CA PRO A 38 -25.84 -7.84 -9.50
C PRO A 38 -24.31 -7.80 -9.44
N VAL A 39 -23.64 -8.83 -9.97
CA VAL A 39 -22.16 -8.85 -10.08
C VAL A 39 -21.78 -9.25 -11.48
N ILE A 40 -20.96 -8.42 -12.14
CA ILE A 40 -20.37 -8.72 -13.45
C ILE A 40 -19.05 -9.45 -13.24
N HIS A 41 -18.90 -10.61 -13.85
CA HIS A 41 -17.65 -11.37 -13.91
C HIS A 41 -16.81 -10.97 -15.12
N ALA A 42 -17.41 -10.90 -16.31
CA ALA A 42 -16.70 -10.56 -17.53
C ALA A 42 -17.60 -9.95 -18.60
N ILE A 43 -16.98 -9.31 -19.59
CA ILE A 43 -17.63 -8.85 -20.82
C ILE A 43 -16.83 -9.42 -22.00
N SER A 44 -17.53 -10.08 -22.92
CA SER A 44 -16.92 -10.73 -24.08
C SER A 44 -17.67 -10.39 -25.37
N PRO A 45 -17.00 -9.86 -26.40
CA PRO A 45 -15.63 -9.34 -26.35
C PRO A 45 -15.55 -8.03 -25.54
N ARG A 46 -14.40 -7.78 -24.89
CA ARG A 46 -14.15 -6.55 -24.10
C ARG A 46 -13.91 -5.30 -24.96
N PHE A 47 -13.65 -5.52 -26.25
CA PHE A 47 -13.57 -4.51 -27.31
C PHE A 47 -14.51 -4.91 -28.43
N ALA A 48 -15.42 -4.03 -28.83
CA ALA A 48 -16.34 -4.30 -29.94
C ALA A 48 -16.82 -3.01 -30.59
N GLU A 49 -17.29 -3.10 -31.84
CA GLU A 49 -17.81 -1.97 -32.60
C GLU A 49 -19.29 -1.70 -32.29
N PRO A 50 -19.77 -0.45 -32.48
CA PRO A 50 -21.20 -0.14 -32.44
C PRO A 50 -21.95 -0.92 -33.52
N GLY A 51 -22.75 -1.89 -33.11
CA GLY A 51 -23.45 -2.84 -33.97
C GLY A 51 -23.07 -4.29 -33.72
N ASP A 52 -21.98 -4.56 -33.01
CA ASP A 52 -21.60 -5.91 -32.58
C ASP A 52 -22.41 -6.36 -31.37
N SER A 53 -22.52 -7.68 -31.20
CA SER A 53 -23.07 -8.29 -29.99
C SER A 53 -21.98 -8.51 -28.95
N ILE A 54 -22.23 -8.04 -27.73
CA ILE A 54 -21.43 -8.35 -26.55
C ILE A 54 -22.22 -9.22 -25.58
N THR A 55 -21.50 -10.03 -24.82
CA THR A 55 -22.03 -10.90 -23.76
C THR A 55 -21.45 -10.46 -22.43
N ILE A 56 -22.31 -10.11 -21.49
CA ILE A 56 -21.95 -9.77 -20.10
C ILE A 56 -22.29 -10.99 -19.26
N SER A 57 -21.29 -11.62 -18.64
CA SER A 57 -21.48 -12.77 -17.76
C SER A 57 -21.33 -12.36 -16.30
N GLY A 58 -22.12 -12.98 -15.43
CA GLY A 58 -22.20 -12.61 -14.02
C GLY A 58 -23.20 -13.44 -13.24
N ARG A 59 -23.80 -12.82 -12.23
CA ARG A 59 -24.86 -13.40 -11.39
C ARG A 59 -25.75 -12.33 -10.79
N HIS A 60 -26.97 -12.70 -10.42
CA HIS A 60 -28.00 -11.81 -9.86
C HIS A 60 -28.39 -10.67 -10.82
N PHE A 61 -28.36 -10.90 -12.13
CA PHE A 61 -28.86 -9.96 -13.14
C PHE A 61 -30.40 -9.98 -13.24
N GLY A 62 -31.04 -10.98 -12.63
CA GLY A 62 -32.48 -11.26 -12.75
C GLY A 62 -32.79 -12.06 -14.01
N ASP A 63 -33.84 -12.89 -13.94
CA ASP A 63 -34.21 -13.85 -15.00
C ASP A 63 -34.70 -13.20 -16.30
N GLU A 64 -35.07 -11.92 -16.26
CA GLU A 64 -35.53 -11.16 -17.42
C GLU A 64 -35.07 -9.70 -17.36
N ARG A 65 -35.02 -9.05 -18.53
CA ARG A 65 -34.64 -7.63 -18.61
C ARG A 65 -35.60 -6.75 -17.82
N GLY A 66 -36.93 -6.93 -17.92
CA GLY A 66 -37.93 -6.17 -17.15
C GLY A 66 -37.57 -4.69 -16.87
N ARG A 67 -37.36 -4.38 -15.58
CA ARG A 67 -36.88 -3.08 -15.05
C ARG A 67 -35.34 -3.00 -14.91
N ASN A 68 -34.64 -4.09 -15.16
CA ASN A 68 -33.19 -4.18 -15.12
C ASN A 68 -32.58 -3.50 -16.36
N SER A 69 -31.38 -2.96 -16.20
CA SER A 69 -30.70 -2.24 -17.28
C SER A 69 -29.19 -2.39 -17.21
N VAL A 70 -28.56 -2.32 -18.37
CA VAL A 70 -27.11 -2.13 -18.50
C VAL A 70 -26.85 -0.65 -18.75
N SER A 71 -25.83 -0.07 -18.15
CA SER A 71 -25.31 1.24 -18.53
C SER A 71 -23.87 1.08 -19.02
N ILE A 72 -23.50 1.77 -20.10
CA ILE A 72 -22.16 1.76 -20.70
C ILE A 72 -21.68 3.21 -20.81
N ALA A 73 -20.53 3.52 -20.24
CA ALA A 73 -19.96 4.88 -20.24
C ALA A 73 -20.96 5.94 -19.73
N GLY A 74 -21.73 5.60 -18.70
CA GLY A 74 -22.73 6.48 -18.09
C GLY A 74 -24.05 6.62 -18.88
N ARG A 75 -24.25 5.85 -19.95
CA ARG A 75 -25.47 5.87 -20.77
C ARG A 75 -26.20 4.53 -20.76
N THR A 76 -27.51 4.55 -20.65
CA THR A 76 -28.35 3.35 -20.70
C THR A 76 -28.84 3.10 -22.13
N PRO A 77 -28.50 1.97 -22.77
CA PRO A 77 -28.99 1.58 -24.10
C PRO A 77 -30.52 1.47 -24.17
N THR A 78 -31.08 1.62 -25.37
CA THR A 78 -32.50 1.41 -25.63
C THR A 78 -32.88 -0.07 -25.54
N GLN A 79 -34.17 -0.36 -25.33
CA GLN A 79 -34.65 -1.75 -25.18
C GLN A 79 -34.33 -2.65 -26.38
N SER A 80 -34.28 -2.09 -27.59
CA SER A 80 -33.89 -2.78 -28.82
C SER A 80 -32.44 -3.27 -28.87
N ALA A 81 -31.59 -2.80 -27.94
CA ALA A 81 -30.20 -3.23 -27.85
C ALA A 81 -30.06 -4.63 -27.20
N TYR A 82 -31.00 -5.09 -26.38
CA TYR A 82 -30.88 -6.37 -25.69
C TYR A 82 -31.31 -7.52 -26.61
N LEU A 83 -30.44 -8.52 -26.77
CA LEU A 83 -30.66 -9.72 -27.57
C LEU A 83 -31.17 -10.88 -26.71
N ALA A 84 -30.58 -11.07 -25.52
CA ALA A 84 -31.00 -12.04 -24.52
C ALA A 84 -30.65 -11.56 -23.11
N TRP A 85 -31.41 -12.01 -22.11
CA TRP A 85 -31.17 -11.69 -20.71
C TRP A 85 -31.53 -12.91 -19.85
N SER A 86 -30.65 -13.25 -18.92
CA SER A 86 -30.85 -14.23 -17.85
C SER A 86 -30.14 -13.75 -16.59
N ASP A 87 -30.29 -14.48 -15.48
CA ASP A 87 -29.65 -14.12 -14.21
C ASP A 87 -28.11 -14.09 -14.27
N THR A 88 -27.53 -14.85 -15.19
CA THR A 88 -26.07 -15.02 -15.31
C THR A 88 -25.49 -14.47 -16.60
N GLU A 89 -26.31 -14.10 -17.58
CA GLU A 89 -25.84 -13.67 -18.89
C GLU A 89 -26.76 -12.60 -19.52
N ILE A 90 -26.15 -11.54 -20.07
CA ILE A 90 -26.84 -10.53 -20.85
C ILE A 90 -26.15 -10.43 -22.21
N GLN A 91 -26.86 -10.77 -23.27
CA GLN A 91 -26.41 -10.53 -24.63
C GLN A 91 -27.07 -9.27 -25.16
N MET A 92 -26.27 -8.35 -25.69
CA MET A 92 -26.79 -7.10 -26.23
C MET A 92 -25.95 -6.60 -27.41
N ARG A 93 -26.61 -5.91 -28.33
CA ARG A 93 -26.03 -5.21 -29.46
C ARG A 93 -25.61 -3.79 -29.05
N LEU A 94 -24.38 -3.42 -29.34
CA LEU A 94 -23.84 -2.11 -28.99
C LEU A 94 -24.53 -0.97 -29.76
N PRO A 95 -25.10 0.04 -29.09
CA PRO A 95 -25.71 1.19 -29.76
C PRO A 95 -24.70 2.05 -30.50
N GLN A 96 -25.13 2.70 -31.59
CA GLN A 96 -24.27 3.57 -32.42
C GLN A 96 -23.60 4.74 -31.67
N SER A 97 -24.15 5.14 -30.51
CA SER A 97 -23.67 6.25 -29.68
C SER A 97 -22.86 5.81 -28.44
N VAL A 98 -22.39 4.57 -28.39
CA VAL A 98 -21.64 4.03 -27.24
C VAL A 98 -20.20 4.54 -27.25
N GLY A 99 -19.68 4.98 -26.10
CA GLY A 99 -18.26 5.34 -25.92
C GLY A 99 -17.50 4.26 -25.15
N SER A 100 -16.17 4.38 -25.08
CA SER A 100 -15.37 3.59 -24.14
C SER A 100 -15.66 4.03 -22.71
N GLY A 101 -15.81 3.08 -21.78
CA GLY A 101 -16.10 3.40 -20.40
C GLY A 101 -16.55 2.21 -19.57
N VAL A 102 -16.95 2.49 -18.34
CA VAL A 102 -17.35 1.45 -17.38
C VAL A 102 -18.78 0.99 -17.69
N VAL A 103 -18.99 -0.32 -17.56
CA VAL A 103 -20.27 -1.01 -17.69
C VAL A 103 -20.80 -1.39 -16.33
N TYR A 104 -22.08 -1.13 -16.09
CA TYR A 104 -22.82 -1.56 -14.90
C TYR A 104 -24.11 -2.27 -15.28
N VAL A 105 -24.51 -3.26 -14.49
CA VAL A 105 -25.86 -3.81 -14.46
C VAL A 105 -26.59 -3.21 -13.26
N THR A 106 -27.80 -2.69 -13.49
CA THR A 106 -28.66 -2.13 -12.45
C THR A 106 -29.95 -2.93 -12.38
N THR A 107 -30.25 -3.45 -11.19
CA THR A 107 -31.52 -4.11 -10.85
C THR A 107 -32.21 -3.33 -9.72
N PRO A 108 -33.47 -3.62 -9.38
CA PRO A 108 -34.12 -3.04 -8.20
C PRO A 108 -33.36 -3.25 -6.88
N GLN A 109 -32.47 -4.25 -6.83
CA GLN A 109 -31.65 -4.59 -5.67
C GLN A 109 -30.34 -3.78 -5.59
N GLY A 110 -29.95 -3.10 -6.67
CA GLY A 110 -28.82 -2.19 -6.69
C GLY A 110 -28.00 -2.25 -7.98
N ARG A 111 -26.82 -1.63 -7.95
CA ARG A 111 -25.89 -1.55 -9.08
C ARG A 111 -24.73 -2.51 -8.88
N SER A 112 -24.23 -3.10 -9.97
CA SER A 112 -23.09 -4.01 -9.95
C SER A 112 -21.75 -3.33 -9.72
N ASN A 113 -20.70 -4.13 -9.56
CA ASN A 113 -19.34 -3.69 -9.84
C ASN A 113 -19.21 -3.18 -11.29
N GLY A 114 -18.28 -2.26 -11.50
CA GLY A 114 -18.00 -1.70 -12.82
C GLY A 114 -16.96 -2.52 -13.57
N VAL A 115 -17.21 -2.84 -14.84
CA VAL A 115 -16.24 -3.51 -15.73
C VAL A 115 -15.98 -2.64 -16.94
N LEU A 116 -14.71 -2.43 -17.30
CA LEU A 116 -14.34 -1.59 -18.44
C LEU A 116 -14.69 -2.25 -19.77
N PHE A 117 -15.26 -1.47 -20.68
CA PHE A 117 -15.53 -1.83 -22.07
C PHE A 117 -14.91 -0.79 -23.01
N GLY A 118 -14.26 -1.24 -24.08
CA GLY A 118 -13.68 -0.38 -25.11
C GLY A 118 -14.47 -0.42 -26.42
N ASN A 119 -14.77 0.75 -26.99
CA ASN A 119 -15.37 0.83 -28.33
C ASN A 119 -14.27 0.75 -29.40
N SER A 120 -14.35 -0.26 -30.28
CA SER A 120 -13.37 -0.49 -31.35
C SER A 120 -13.45 0.51 -32.51
N ARG A 121 -14.53 1.28 -32.71
CA ARG A 121 -14.53 2.39 -33.69
C ARG A 121 -13.62 3.56 -33.31
N VAL A 122 -13.13 3.58 -32.07
CA VAL A 122 -12.13 4.55 -31.57
C VAL A 122 -10.72 3.93 -31.57
N VAL A 123 -10.56 2.68 -32.00
CA VAL A 123 -9.26 1.99 -32.12
C VAL A 123 -9.20 1.29 -33.49
N PRO A 124 -8.42 1.78 -34.46
CA PRO A 124 -8.35 1.17 -35.79
C PRO A 124 -7.97 -0.32 -35.75
N ASP A 125 -8.72 -1.14 -36.50
CA ASP A 125 -8.58 -2.61 -36.64
C ASP A 125 -7.30 -3.09 -37.36
N SER A 126 -6.35 -2.21 -37.58
CA SER A 126 -4.97 -2.53 -37.91
C SER A 126 -4.14 -1.32 -37.52
N PRO A 127 -2.90 -1.49 -37.02
CA PRO A 127 -2.03 -0.34 -36.81
C PRO A 127 -1.96 0.41 -38.14
N PRO A 128 -2.27 1.71 -38.18
CA PRO A 128 -1.92 2.48 -39.35
C PRO A 128 -0.41 2.28 -39.59
N ASP A 129 0.00 2.10 -40.85
CA ASP A 129 1.43 2.08 -41.26
C ASP A 129 2.19 3.35 -40.79
N HIS A 130 1.46 4.30 -40.22
CA HIS A 130 1.95 5.50 -39.56
C HIS A 130 1.41 5.60 -38.13
N PRO A 131 2.26 5.55 -37.10
CA PRO A 131 1.83 5.76 -35.71
C PRO A 131 1.11 7.10 -35.56
N LEU A 132 0.02 7.12 -34.79
CA LEU A 132 -0.73 8.34 -34.47
C LEU A 132 0.26 9.44 -33.99
N PRO A 133 0.12 10.70 -34.45
CA PRO A 133 1.04 11.77 -34.08
C PRO A 133 1.16 11.88 -32.55
N GLY A 134 2.37 11.64 -32.03
CA GLY A 134 2.67 11.78 -30.61
C GLY A 134 2.57 10.51 -29.77
N ILE A 135 2.08 9.36 -30.28
CA ILE A 135 2.22 8.08 -29.57
C ILE A 135 3.69 7.62 -29.63
N PRO A 136 4.28 7.14 -28.54
CA PRO A 136 5.67 6.70 -28.50
C PRO A 136 5.92 5.56 -29.48
N VAL A 137 7.04 5.61 -30.21
CA VAL A 137 7.43 4.58 -31.17
C VAL A 137 8.85 4.11 -30.88
N ILE A 138 9.00 2.80 -30.68
CA ILE A 138 10.30 2.17 -30.48
C ILE A 138 10.84 1.73 -31.84
N ASN A 139 11.96 2.32 -32.28
CA ASN A 139 12.65 1.92 -33.50
C ASN A 139 13.60 0.74 -33.24
N SER A 140 14.31 0.75 -32.12
CA SER A 140 15.28 -0.29 -31.77
C SER A 140 15.52 -0.38 -30.27
N VAL A 141 15.85 -1.58 -29.82
CA VAL A 141 16.29 -1.89 -28.45
C VAL A 141 17.69 -2.49 -28.51
N SER A 142 18.62 -1.96 -27.72
CA SER A 142 20.01 -2.41 -27.68
C SER A 142 20.54 -2.52 -26.24
N PRO A 143 21.12 -3.66 -25.85
CA PRO A 143 21.21 -4.91 -26.63
C PRO A 143 19.83 -5.57 -26.81
N THR A 144 19.69 -6.45 -27.80
CA THR A 144 18.46 -7.23 -28.05
C THR A 144 18.27 -8.38 -27.05
N SER A 145 19.34 -8.76 -26.34
CA SER A 145 19.33 -9.71 -25.24
C SER A 145 20.01 -9.09 -24.03
N ALA A 146 19.37 -9.15 -22.87
CA ALA A 146 19.81 -8.49 -21.64
C ALA A 146 19.57 -9.36 -20.41
N GLN A 147 20.28 -9.07 -19.32
CA GLN A 147 20.08 -9.71 -18.02
C GLN A 147 19.31 -8.78 -17.09
N VAL A 148 18.60 -9.33 -16.09
CA VAL A 148 18.02 -8.53 -15.01
C VAL A 148 19.11 -7.70 -14.32
N GLY A 149 18.85 -6.41 -14.11
CA GLY A 149 19.81 -5.46 -13.55
C GLY A 149 20.82 -4.88 -14.54
N SER A 150 20.88 -5.35 -15.79
CA SER A 150 21.70 -4.74 -16.85
C SER A 150 20.99 -3.55 -17.51
N THR A 151 21.73 -2.73 -18.25
CA THR A 151 21.18 -1.54 -18.93
C THR A 151 20.74 -1.84 -20.36
N VAL A 152 19.57 -1.34 -20.74
CA VAL A 152 19.00 -1.38 -22.09
C VAL A 152 18.76 0.04 -22.60
N THR A 153 19.12 0.29 -23.86
CA THR A 153 18.86 1.54 -24.56
C THR A 153 17.74 1.35 -25.58
N ILE A 154 16.68 2.13 -25.43
CA ILE A 154 15.52 2.17 -26.33
C ILE A 154 15.66 3.43 -27.18
N THR A 155 15.75 3.29 -28.49
CA THR A 155 15.82 4.41 -29.44
C THR A 155 14.54 4.46 -30.25
N GLY A 156 14.00 5.66 -30.46
CA GLY A 156 12.66 5.84 -30.98
C GLY A 156 12.30 7.29 -31.28
N ARG A 157 11.01 7.60 -31.23
CA ARG A 157 10.43 8.94 -31.41
C ARG A 157 9.22 9.12 -30.51
N PHE A 158 8.89 10.37 -30.21
CA PHE A 158 7.71 10.78 -29.42
C PHE A 158 7.69 10.26 -27.97
N PHE A 159 8.86 10.03 -27.37
CA PHE A 159 8.95 9.70 -25.94
C PHE A 159 8.74 10.92 -25.03
N GLY A 160 8.82 12.14 -25.58
CA GLY A 160 8.77 13.39 -24.83
C GLY A 160 10.15 13.82 -24.31
N PRO A 161 10.38 15.15 -24.15
CA PRO A 161 11.68 15.70 -23.79
C PRO A 161 12.11 15.38 -22.35
N THR A 162 11.15 15.02 -21.49
CA THR A 162 11.37 14.57 -20.12
C THR A 162 10.46 13.37 -19.84
N ARG A 163 10.76 12.60 -18.79
CA ARG A 163 9.94 11.42 -18.45
C ARG A 163 8.48 11.78 -18.19
N GLY A 164 8.24 12.81 -17.38
CA GLY A 164 6.88 13.14 -16.92
C GLY A 164 6.16 11.90 -16.38
N PRO A 165 4.92 11.61 -16.82
CA PRO A 165 4.18 10.40 -16.46
C PRO A 165 4.59 9.15 -17.27
N GLY A 166 5.57 9.25 -18.15
CA GLY A 166 6.00 8.18 -19.03
C GLY A 166 6.64 7.01 -18.27
N VAL A 167 6.33 5.80 -18.72
CA VAL A 167 6.82 4.55 -18.12
C VAL A 167 7.30 3.57 -19.18
N VAL A 168 8.33 2.81 -18.84
CA VAL A 168 8.78 1.64 -19.60
C VAL A 168 8.32 0.39 -18.88
N ARG A 169 7.73 -0.54 -19.64
CA ARG A 169 7.17 -1.78 -19.12
C ARG A 169 7.77 -2.97 -19.85
N PHE A 170 8.31 -3.91 -19.09
CA PHE A 170 8.82 -5.18 -19.59
C PHE A 170 7.75 -6.26 -19.42
N PRO A 171 7.69 -7.29 -20.27
CA PRO A 171 6.87 -8.46 -19.99
C PRO A 171 7.20 -9.01 -18.61
N ALA A 172 6.20 -9.39 -17.82
CA ALA A 172 6.41 -10.01 -16.52
C ALA A 172 6.70 -11.50 -16.68
N SER A 173 7.41 -12.09 -15.73
CA SER A 173 7.52 -13.55 -15.57
C SER A 173 6.40 -14.10 -14.68
N GLY A 174 6.03 -15.38 -14.87
CA GLY A 174 5.03 -16.08 -14.04
C GLY A 174 3.59 -15.97 -14.55
N ASP A 175 2.62 -16.23 -13.67
CA ASP A 175 1.19 -16.12 -14.01
C ASP A 175 0.77 -14.64 -14.13
N ASN A 176 0.63 -14.21 -15.37
CA ASN A 176 0.45 -12.83 -15.82
C ASN A 176 -1.01 -12.46 -16.14
N ARG A 177 -1.99 -13.26 -15.67
CA ARG A 177 -3.41 -13.06 -16.02
C ARG A 177 -3.96 -11.67 -15.71
N PHE A 178 -3.44 -11.01 -14.68
CA PHE A 178 -3.97 -9.73 -14.19
C PHE A 178 -3.13 -8.51 -14.62
N ASP A 179 -1.80 -8.66 -14.68
CA ASP A 179 -0.89 -7.66 -15.26
C ASP A 179 0.26 -8.40 -15.96
N PRO A 180 0.34 -8.34 -17.30
CA PRO A 180 1.38 -9.02 -18.05
C PRO A 180 2.70 -8.27 -18.12
N PHE A 181 2.81 -7.14 -17.44
CA PHE A 181 4.03 -6.34 -17.44
C PHE A 181 4.54 -6.04 -16.03
N VAL A 182 5.85 -5.83 -15.94
CA VAL A 182 6.54 -5.19 -14.83
C VAL A 182 7.02 -3.81 -15.26
N GLU A 183 6.73 -2.80 -14.45
CA GLU A 183 7.18 -1.43 -14.67
C GLU A 183 8.64 -1.25 -14.21
N VAL A 184 9.43 -0.51 -14.99
CA VAL A 184 10.76 -0.06 -14.53
C VAL A 184 10.58 0.90 -13.37
N SER A 185 11.09 0.53 -12.19
CA SER A 185 11.03 1.38 -11.01
C SER A 185 11.99 2.56 -11.12
N TRP A 186 11.50 3.76 -10.85
CA TRP A 186 12.35 4.94 -10.75
C TRP A 186 13.15 5.02 -9.45
N ARG A 187 12.67 4.37 -8.37
CA ARG A 187 13.33 4.38 -7.04
C ARG A 187 14.54 3.47 -6.96
N GLU A 188 14.56 2.43 -7.80
CA GLU A 188 15.68 1.51 -7.91
C GLU A 188 16.73 2.01 -8.92
N SER A 189 16.79 3.33 -9.15
CA SER A 189 17.62 3.95 -10.19
C SER A 189 17.40 3.34 -11.58
N GLY A 190 16.17 2.89 -11.86
CA GLY A 190 15.86 2.14 -13.07
C GLY A 190 15.82 2.98 -14.35
N TYR A 191 15.68 4.31 -14.26
CA TYR A 191 15.80 5.22 -15.40
C TYR A 191 17.12 5.97 -15.33
N LEU A 192 17.97 5.78 -16.35
CA LEU A 192 19.29 6.40 -16.45
C LEU A 192 19.29 7.61 -17.40
N GLU A 193 18.40 7.60 -18.40
CA GLU A 193 18.25 8.68 -19.37
C GLU A 193 16.83 8.66 -19.92
N TRP A 194 16.26 9.85 -20.14
CA TRP A 194 15.02 10.01 -20.89
C TRP A 194 15.11 11.26 -21.77
N SER A 195 14.77 11.10 -23.04
CA SER A 195 14.68 12.17 -24.03
C SER A 195 13.63 11.79 -25.07
N GLU A 196 13.34 12.71 -26.00
CA GLU A 196 12.31 12.49 -27.01
C GLU A 196 12.59 11.30 -27.95
N THR A 197 13.86 10.92 -28.11
CA THR A 197 14.30 9.88 -29.04
C THR A 197 15.09 8.74 -28.41
N ARG A 198 15.44 8.84 -27.13
CA ARG A 198 16.25 7.84 -26.41
C ARG A 198 15.82 7.72 -24.96
N ILE A 199 15.64 6.48 -24.52
CA ILE A 199 15.43 6.11 -23.12
C ILE A 199 16.49 5.07 -22.74
N ARG A 200 17.19 5.25 -21.62
CA ARG A 200 18.08 4.24 -21.04
C ARG A 200 17.51 3.78 -19.71
N VAL A 201 17.27 2.48 -19.59
CA VAL A 201 16.68 1.86 -18.41
C VAL A 201 17.48 0.65 -17.95
N VAL A 202 17.32 0.31 -16.68
CA VAL A 202 17.77 -0.96 -16.10
C VAL A 202 16.64 -1.98 -16.27
N VAL A 203 16.98 -3.20 -16.70
CA VAL A 203 16.02 -4.31 -16.78
C VAL A 203 15.51 -4.62 -15.36
N PRO A 204 14.21 -4.48 -15.09
CA PRO A 204 13.66 -4.62 -13.74
C PRO A 204 13.61 -6.08 -13.30
N ASP A 205 13.49 -6.29 -11.99
CA ASP A 205 13.26 -7.63 -11.45
C ASP A 205 11.93 -8.21 -11.91
N GLY A 206 11.88 -9.53 -12.16
CA GLY A 206 10.69 -10.21 -12.67
C GLY A 206 10.38 -9.95 -14.15
N ALA A 207 11.29 -9.30 -14.91
CA ALA A 207 11.17 -9.16 -16.35
C ALA A 207 11.35 -10.50 -17.08
N ALA A 208 10.62 -10.68 -18.18
CA ALA A 208 10.67 -11.83 -19.07
C ALA A 208 10.86 -11.39 -20.53
N SER A 209 11.26 -12.33 -21.38
CA SER A 209 11.36 -12.10 -22.83
C SER A 209 10.00 -11.77 -23.44
N GLY A 210 9.99 -10.86 -24.42
CA GLY A 210 8.79 -10.45 -25.12
C GLY A 210 8.79 -8.97 -25.48
N PRO A 211 7.63 -8.39 -25.82
CA PRO A 211 7.54 -7.01 -26.26
C PRO A 211 7.68 -6.03 -25.09
N ILE A 212 8.73 -5.22 -25.06
CA ILE A 212 8.79 -4.05 -24.19
C ILE A 212 7.92 -2.92 -24.74
N VAL A 213 7.29 -2.16 -23.85
CA VAL A 213 6.36 -1.09 -24.20
C VAL A 213 6.79 0.21 -23.52
N VAL A 214 6.64 1.32 -24.24
CA VAL A 214 6.77 2.68 -23.69
C VAL A 214 5.38 3.28 -23.65
N GLU A 215 4.96 3.76 -22.48
CA GLU A 215 3.71 4.49 -22.29
C GLU A 215 4.03 5.95 -21.94
N THR A 216 3.23 6.87 -22.46
CA THR A 216 3.31 8.31 -22.18
C THR A 216 1.91 8.86 -21.91
N ASP A 217 1.81 10.15 -21.59
CA ASP A 217 0.53 10.88 -21.54
C ASP A 217 -0.26 10.82 -22.86
N ARG A 218 0.42 10.61 -23.99
CA ARG A 218 -0.19 10.47 -25.31
C ARG A 218 -0.62 9.05 -25.66
N GLY A 219 -0.37 8.08 -24.79
CA GLY A 219 -0.76 6.69 -24.95
C GLY A 219 0.41 5.71 -24.95
N SER A 220 0.07 4.45 -25.20
CA SER A 220 0.99 3.31 -25.21
C SER A 220 1.45 2.98 -26.63
N GLY A 221 2.76 2.84 -26.81
CA GLY A 221 3.36 2.49 -28.09
C GLY A 221 3.24 1.01 -28.42
N ALA A 222 3.47 0.66 -29.69
CA ALA A 222 3.60 -0.74 -30.09
C ALA A 222 4.82 -1.38 -29.39
N GLY A 223 4.67 -2.64 -28.98
CA GLY A 223 5.72 -3.36 -28.29
C GLY A 223 6.90 -3.72 -29.19
N HIS A 224 8.12 -3.71 -28.64
CA HIS A 224 9.34 -4.10 -29.36
C HIS A 224 10.01 -5.28 -28.66
N PRO A 225 10.43 -6.34 -29.37
CA PRO A 225 10.94 -7.55 -28.74
C PRO A 225 12.27 -7.32 -28.01
N ILE A 226 12.42 -7.97 -26.86
CA ILE A 226 13.69 -8.17 -26.15
C ILE A 226 13.76 -9.59 -25.61
N GLU A 227 14.96 -10.17 -25.56
CA GLU A 227 15.23 -11.39 -24.80
C GLU A 227 15.79 -11.07 -23.41
N ILE A 228 15.19 -11.65 -22.38
CA ILE A 228 15.67 -11.54 -21.00
C ILE A 228 16.28 -12.88 -20.57
N THR A 229 17.52 -12.83 -20.09
CA THR A 229 18.25 -13.98 -19.54
C THR A 229 18.37 -13.84 -18.01
N THR A 230 18.21 -14.95 -17.29
CA THR A 230 18.35 -15.03 -15.82
C THR A 230 19.44 -16.04 -15.44
N PRO A 231 20.73 -15.70 -15.64
CA PRO A 231 21.80 -16.68 -15.76
C PRO A 231 22.09 -17.55 -14.53
N PRO A 232 21.83 -17.15 -13.26
CA PRO A 232 22.12 -18.07 -12.18
C PRO A 232 20.94 -18.95 -11.79
N GLY A 233 19.73 -18.81 -12.35
CA GLY A 233 18.60 -19.55 -11.80
C GLY A 233 17.22 -19.29 -12.39
N THR A 234 16.22 -19.79 -11.70
CA THR A 234 14.79 -19.58 -12.00
C THR A 234 14.10 -18.86 -10.85
N LYS A 235 13.18 -17.97 -11.19
CA LYS A 235 12.26 -17.32 -10.25
C LYS A 235 10.83 -17.58 -10.72
N THR A 236 9.99 -18.07 -9.81
CA THR A 236 8.60 -18.41 -10.09
C THR A 236 7.69 -17.56 -9.21
N TYR A 237 6.60 -17.07 -9.82
CA TYR A 237 5.49 -16.45 -9.13
C TYR A 237 4.30 -17.41 -9.20
N SER A 238 4.00 -18.06 -8.09
CA SER A 238 3.02 -19.15 -7.99
C SER A 238 1.94 -18.84 -6.96
N SER A 239 0.92 -19.70 -6.91
CA SER A 239 -0.14 -19.67 -5.89
C SER A 239 -0.73 -18.26 -5.68
N PRO A 240 -1.32 -17.63 -6.72
CA PRO A 240 -1.93 -16.32 -6.55
C PRO A 240 -3.06 -16.37 -5.53
N THR A 241 -3.07 -15.41 -4.62
CA THR A 241 -4.17 -15.12 -3.70
C THR A 241 -4.58 -13.67 -3.87
N THR A 242 -5.88 -13.39 -3.90
CA THR A 242 -6.37 -12.01 -3.94
C THR A 242 -6.77 -11.56 -2.54
N PHE A 243 -6.17 -10.48 -2.05
CA PHE A 243 -6.59 -9.88 -0.80
C PHE A 243 -7.43 -8.63 -1.05
N ALA A 244 -8.50 -8.47 -0.28
CA ALA A 244 -9.14 -7.19 -0.05
C ALA A 244 -8.72 -6.67 1.31
N VAL A 245 -8.14 -5.48 1.31
CA VAL A 245 -7.49 -4.90 2.48
C VAL A 245 -8.05 -3.52 2.73
N GLN A 246 -8.45 -3.25 3.97
CA GLN A 246 -8.85 -1.94 4.44
C GLN A 246 -7.77 -1.38 5.37
N TYR A 247 -7.43 -0.10 5.22
CA TYR A 247 -6.59 0.60 6.19
C TYR A 247 -7.12 2.00 6.45
N ARG A 248 -6.99 2.44 7.70
CA ARG A 248 -7.54 3.70 8.19
C ARG A 248 -6.47 4.49 8.93
N VAL A 249 -6.52 5.82 8.79
CA VAL A 249 -5.80 6.77 9.64
C VAL A 249 -6.81 7.75 10.22
N ARG A 250 -6.74 7.98 11.52
CA ARG A 250 -7.61 8.94 12.20
C ARG A 250 -6.79 10.10 12.73
N VAL A 251 -7.17 11.31 12.36
CA VAL A 251 -6.61 12.56 12.88
C VAL A 251 -7.65 13.20 13.78
N ALA A 252 -7.33 13.45 15.05
CA ALA A 252 -8.22 14.04 16.04
C ALA A 252 -7.62 15.29 16.67
N THR A 253 -8.47 16.21 17.11
CA THR A 253 -8.07 17.38 17.89
C THR A 253 -8.65 17.23 19.31
N PRO A 254 -7.85 16.81 20.31
CA PRO A 254 -8.38 16.49 21.63
C PRO A 254 -8.88 17.76 22.35
N LYS A 255 -9.90 17.61 23.20
CA LYS A 255 -10.30 18.68 24.13
C LYS A 255 -9.20 18.85 25.20
N PRO A 256 -8.90 20.07 25.66
CA PRO A 256 -8.08 20.26 26.86
C PRO A 256 -8.75 19.50 28.01
N VAL A 257 -7.99 18.70 28.74
CA VAL A 257 -8.50 18.06 29.95
C VAL A 257 -8.81 19.16 30.96
N SER A 258 -10.08 19.35 31.33
CA SER A 258 -10.42 20.17 32.49
C SER A 258 -9.96 19.44 33.74
N ASP A 259 -9.07 20.06 34.51
CA ASP A 259 -8.71 19.61 35.86
C ASP A 259 -9.93 19.85 36.75
N ASP A 260 -10.93 18.94 36.70
CA ASP A 260 -12.02 18.92 37.67
C ASP A 260 -11.46 18.37 38.99
N ARG A 261 -10.64 19.19 39.64
CA ARG A 261 -10.27 19.04 41.04
C ARG A 261 -11.50 19.36 41.88
N VAL A 262 -12.12 18.29 42.37
CA VAL A 262 -12.71 18.13 43.71
C VAL A 262 -13.22 19.44 44.31
N GLU A 263 -14.53 19.69 44.19
CA GLU A 263 -15.24 20.55 45.14
C GLU A 263 -15.16 19.86 46.51
N ASP A 264 -14.16 20.25 47.29
CA ASP A 264 -14.01 19.87 48.69
C ASP A 264 -15.07 20.63 49.48
N GLU A 265 -16.01 19.90 50.08
CA GLU A 265 -16.96 20.46 51.03
C GLU A 265 -16.18 21.11 52.18
N GLY A 266 -16.39 22.42 52.37
CA GLY A 266 -15.57 23.25 53.24
C GLY A 266 -15.54 22.77 54.71
N PRO A 267 -14.43 22.98 55.43
CA PRO A 267 -14.37 22.68 56.84
C PRO A 267 -14.99 23.82 57.66
N THR A 268 -15.85 23.44 58.59
CA THR A 268 -16.39 24.27 59.67
C THR A 268 -15.27 24.81 60.56
N ALA A 269 -15.42 26.09 60.96
CA ALA A 269 -14.51 26.84 61.83
C ALA A 269 -14.20 26.17 63.19
N GLY A 270 -12.97 26.39 63.67
CA GLY A 270 -12.55 26.02 65.03
C GLY A 270 -11.11 26.39 65.34
N THR A 271 -10.90 27.66 65.70
CA THR A 271 -9.93 28.23 66.67
C THR A 271 -8.69 27.43 67.11
N ASP A 272 -7.55 28.11 67.03
CA ASP A 272 -6.73 28.59 68.17
C ASP A 272 -5.24 28.22 68.21
N THR A 273 -4.44 29.28 68.39
CA THR A 273 -3.15 29.40 69.08
C THR A 273 -1.87 28.71 68.58
N ALA A 274 -0.96 29.59 68.17
CA ALA A 274 0.38 29.83 68.74
C ALA A 274 1.56 28.90 68.38
N ASP A 275 2.61 29.58 67.91
CA ASP A 275 3.95 29.72 68.56
C ASP A 275 5.18 29.24 67.77
N GLY A 276 6.25 30.04 67.89
CA GLY A 276 7.67 29.69 67.67
C GLY A 276 8.17 29.66 66.22
N ALA A 277 8.91 30.65 65.69
CA ALA A 277 10.27 31.11 66.02
C ALA A 277 11.39 30.50 65.14
N GLU A 278 12.19 31.42 64.58
CA GLU A 278 13.60 31.29 64.14
C GLU A 278 13.90 30.41 62.90
N ALA A 279 14.82 30.74 61.98
CA ALA A 279 15.97 31.61 62.02
C ALA A 279 16.37 32.07 60.60
N ALA A 280 17.07 33.21 60.54
CA ALA A 280 18.26 33.52 59.74
C ALA A 280 18.23 33.34 58.20
N ASP A 281 18.95 34.07 57.37
CA ASP A 281 19.82 35.26 57.39
C ASP A 281 20.44 35.23 55.97
N SER A 282 21.14 36.29 55.56
CA SER A 282 21.83 36.56 54.28
C SER A 282 20.91 37.07 53.16
N ALA A 283 20.80 38.38 52.89
CA ALA A 283 21.81 39.38 52.51
C ALA A 283 22.59 38.94 51.25
N GLU A 284 22.84 39.72 50.21
CA GLU A 284 22.80 41.17 49.92
C GLU A 284 22.83 41.23 48.37
N ALA A 285 22.12 42.16 47.71
CA ALA A 285 22.66 43.39 47.10
C ALA A 285 23.76 43.13 46.03
N ALA A 286 23.82 43.81 44.89
CA ALA A 286 23.33 45.11 44.51
C ALA A 286 23.45 45.28 42.98
N ASP A 287 23.08 46.47 42.55
CA ASP A 287 23.63 47.27 41.45
C ASP A 287 22.72 47.37 40.20
N SER A 288 21.83 48.38 40.19
CA SER A 288 22.04 49.79 39.77
C SER A 288 21.93 49.92 38.25
N ALA A 289 20.83 50.42 37.71
CA ALA A 289 20.38 51.82 37.66
C ALA A 289 21.08 52.64 36.55
N GLU A 290 20.26 53.12 35.60
CA GLU A 290 20.26 54.48 35.02
C GLU A 290 19.10 54.51 34.00
N ALA A 291 17.94 55.13 34.31
CA ALA A 291 17.62 56.56 34.29
C ALA A 291 17.60 57.13 32.85
N ALA A 292 16.39 57.36 32.32
CA ALA A 292 15.75 58.68 32.14
C ALA A 292 16.19 59.32 30.81
N ASP A 293 15.38 60.04 30.04
CA ASP A 293 14.40 61.03 30.46
C ASP A 293 13.52 61.46 29.27
N ASP A 294 12.47 62.20 29.62
CA ASP A 294 11.75 63.22 28.86
C ASP A 294 10.74 62.83 27.76
N ALA A 295 9.61 63.53 27.57
CA ALA A 295 8.60 64.19 28.41
C ALA A 295 7.67 64.96 27.43
N GLU A 296 6.43 65.17 27.89
CA GLU A 296 5.40 66.11 27.40
C GLU A 296 4.61 65.77 26.12
N ALA A 297 3.34 66.16 25.94
CA ALA A 297 2.15 66.45 26.75
C ALA A 297 1.10 66.96 25.72
N GLY A 298 -0.18 66.61 25.83
CA GLY A 298 -1.23 67.35 25.09
C GLY A 298 -2.52 66.62 24.70
N THR A 299 -3.46 66.58 25.65
CA THR A 299 -4.93 66.79 25.49
C THR A 299 -5.78 65.95 24.53
N ASP A 300 -6.54 65.03 25.13
CA ASP A 300 -8.02 64.92 25.13
C ASP A 300 -8.81 65.24 23.85
N THR A 301 -9.45 64.22 23.26
CA THR A 301 -10.89 64.22 22.93
C THR A 301 -11.32 62.82 22.46
N ALA A 302 -12.43 62.35 23.01
CA ALA A 302 -13.07 61.08 22.67
C ALA A 302 -13.68 61.08 21.26
N ASP A 303 -13.47 60.00 20.51
CA ASP A 303 -14.43 59.54 19.49
C ASP A 303 -14.40 58.01 19.38
N ASN A 304 -15.59 57.42 19.35
CA ASN A 304 -15.85 56.00 19.21
C ASN A 304 -15.78 55.63 17.72
N GLY A 305 -15.03 54.59 17.34
CA GLY A 305 -15.27 53.94 16.06
C GLY A 305 -14.09 53.13 15.52
N ASP A 306 -14.39 51.90 15.14
CA ASP A 306 -13.52 50.95 14.43
C ASP A 306 -12.29 50.44 15.18
N ALA A 307 -12.56 49.46 16.05
CA ALA A 307 -11.63 48.36 16.24
C ALA A 307 -11.26 47.80 14.85
N ALA A 308 -10.01 48.01 14.48
CA ALA A 308 -9.39 47.46 13.30
C ALA A 308 -9.84 46.01 13.12
N VAL A 309 -10.38 45.75 11.92
CA VAL A 309 -10.57 44.41 11.39
C VAL A 309 -9.21 43.73 11.39
N ALA A 310 -8.88 43.07 12.50
CA ALA A 310 -7.90 42.01 12.51
C ALA A 310 -8.49 40.94 11.60
N VAL A 311 -7.97 40.90 10.38
CA VAL A 311 -8.13 39.78 9.46
C VAL A 311 -7.99 38.52 10.30
N VAL A 312 -9.07 37.75 10.40
CA VAL A 312 -9.06 36.41 10.99
C VAL A 312 -8.08 35.60 10.14
N GLU A 313 -6.83 35.54 10.57
CA GLU A 313 -5.90 34.53 10.11
C GLU A 313 -6.55 33.19 10.43
N ASN A 314 -6.87 32.46 9.38
CA ASN A 314 -7.57 31.19 9.38
C ASN A 314 -7.26 30.33 10.63
N PRO A 315 -8.18 30.15 11.59
CA PRO A 315 -7.92 29.42 12.82
C PRO A 315 -7.79 27.90 12.60
N GLN A 316 -7.82 27.41 11.36
CA GLN A 316 -7.64 26.00 11.02
C GLN A 316 -6.22 25.76 10.51
N GLY A 317 -5.32 25.33 11.41
CA GLY A 317 -4.00 24.81 11.03
C GLY A 317 -4.11 23.67 10.01
N LEU A 318 -3.07 23.48 9.21
CA LEU A 318 -3.03 22.41 8.20
C LEU A 318 -2.46 21.13 8.80
N VAL A 319 -3.03 19.99 8.40
CA VAL A 319 -2.48 18.66 8.68
C VAL A 319 -2.24 17.95 7.35
N GLY A 320 -1.01 17.55 7.09
CA GLY A 320 -0.61 16.67 6.00
C GLY A 320 -0.40 15.26 6.50
N VAL A 321 -0.95 14.27 5.81
CA VAL A 321 -0.78 12.85 6.15
C VAL A 321 -0.18 12.13 4.95
N TRP A 322 0.98 11.53 5.14
CA TRP A 322 1.64 10.65 4.18
C TRP A 322 1.18 9.20 4.40
N LEU A 323 0.27 8.74 3.55
CA LEU A 323 -0.24 7.38 3.59
C LEU A 323 0.65 6.45 2.77
N PRO A 324 1.28 5.44 3.39
CA PRO A 324 1.97 4.42 2.62
C PRO A 324 0.95 3.66 1.77
N ARG A 325 1.31 3.40 0.52
CA ARG A 325 0.46 2.66 -0.41
C ARG A 325 0.88 1.21 -0.41
N ILE A 326 -0.09 0.32 -0.61
CA ILE A 326 0.20 -1.08 -0.95
C ILE A 326 1.13 -1.08 -2.17
N ALA A 327 2.27 -1.75 -2.03
CA ALA A 327 3.32 -1.77 -3.03
C ALA A 327 2.83 -2.46 -4.31
N VAL A 328 3.39 -2.08 -5.45
CA VAL A 328 3.18 -2.81 -6.71
C VAL A 328 4.51 -3.39 -7.14
N GLY A 329 4.51 -4.62 -7.62
CA GLY A 329 5.70 -5.28 -8.13
C GLY A 329 5.39 -6.70 -8.60
N PRO A 330 6.41 -7.45 -9.05
CA PRO A 330 6.22 -8.79 -9.60
C PRO A 330 5.49 -9.77 -8.68
N ALA A 331 5.63 -9.62 -7.36
CA ALA A 331 4.99 -10.48 -6.36
C ALA A 331 3.68 -9.92 -5.80
N GLN A 332 3.35 -8.65 -6.07
CA GLN A 332 2.13 -7.99 -5.60
C GLN A 332 1.58 -7.09 -6.71
N ARG A 333 0.54 -7.56 -7.43
CA ARG A 333 0.09 -7.00 -8.71
C ARG A 333 -1.34 -6.46 -8.64
N ALA A 334 -1.69 -5.69 -9.68
CA ALA A 334 -3.05 -5.21 -9.97
C ALA A 334 -3.73 -4.52 -8.77
N ARG A 335 -3.03 -3.55 -8.17
CA ARG A 335 -3.58 -2.74 -7.08
C ARG A 335 -4.77 -1.90 -7.57
N GLN A 336 -5.97 -2.28 -7.16
CA GLN A 336 -7.22 -1.56 -7.42
C GLN A 336 -7.75 -0.94 -6.13
N VAL A 337 -7.92 0.39 -6.12
CA VAL A 337 -8.67 1.06 -5.05
C VAL A 337 -10.15 0.84 -5.32
N VAL A 338 -10.84 0.16 -4.41
CA VAL A 338 -12.26 -0.18 -4.53
C VAL A 338 -13.15 0.80 -3.78
N SER A 339 -12.66 1.34 -2.66
CA SER A 339 -13.36 2.37 -1.90
C SER A 339 -12.37 3.37 -1.33
N GLU A 340 -12.80 4.62 -1.29
CA GLU A 340 -12.03 5.74 -0.78
C GLU A 340 -12.92 6.64 0.08
N LYS A 341 -12.50 6.88 1.32
CA LYS A 341 -13.04 7.93 2.17
C LYS A 341 -11.89 8.83 2.61
N ALA A 342 -11.63 9.91 1.87
CA ALA A 342 -10.71 10.97 2.26
C ALA A 342 -11.25 12.34 1.85
N PRO A 343 -11.00 13.40 2.66
CA PRO A 343 -11.07 14.78 2.18
C PRO A 343 -10.00 15.01 1.10
N ALA A 344 -10.24 15.99 0.22
CA ALA A 344 -9.50 16.24 -1.02
C ALA A 344 -8.00 15.86 -1.00
N THR A 345 -7.65 14.86 -1.82
CA THR A 345 -6.29 14.35 -2.01
C THR A 345 -5.51 15.23 -3.00
N PHE A 346 -4.29 15.64 -2.65
CA PHE A 346 -3.43 16.42 -3.54
C PHE A 346 -2.00 15.86 -3.53
N GLU A 347 -1.43 15.74 -4.74
CA GLU A 347 -0.07 15.29 -5.05
C GLU A 347 0.22 13.79 -4.81
N ARG A 348 0.85 13.17 -5.82
CA ARG A 348 1.01 11.72 -5.95
C ARG A 348 2.49 11.37 -5.98
N ASP A 349 2.98 10.66 -4.97
CA ASP A 349 4.14 9.79 -5.11
C ASP A 349 3.66 8.36 -5.49
N ALA A 350 4.52 7.56 -6.11
CA ALA A 350 4.17 6.20 -6.53
C ALA A 350 3.92 5.27 -5.33
N GLU A 351 4.62 5.46 -4.22
CA GLU A 351 4.60 4.57 -3.05
C GLU A 351 3.95 5.19 -1.80
N ALA A 352 3.78 6.51 -1.76
CA ALA A 352 3.05 7.21 -0.71
C ALA A 352 2.06 8.22 -1.32
N GLU A 353 0.95 8.46 -0.63
CA GLU A 353 -0.04 9.46 -1.00
C GLU A 353 -0.07 10.56 0.05
N PHE A 354 -0.05 11.83 -0.39
CA PHE A 354 -0.21 12.95 0.53
C PHE A 354 -1.69 13.34 0.61
N VAL A 355 -2.23 13.30 1.82
CA VAL A 355 -3.60 13.73 2.11
C VAL A 355 -3.53 15.01 2.92
N ARG A 356 -4.07 16.09 2.34
CA ARG A 356 -4.15 17.38 2.99
C ARG A 356 -5.50 17.52 3.67
N LEU A 357 -5.48 17.81 4.96
CA LEU A 357 -6.65 18.00 5.80
C LEU A 357 -6.65 19.41 6.41
N SER A 358 -7.83 20.01 6.52
CA SER A 358 -8.05 21.03 7.54
C SER A 358 -8.02 20.34 8.90
N ARG A 359 -7.40 20.97 9.90
CA ARG A 359 -7.44 20.47 11.27
C ARG A 359 -8.90 20.24 11.72
N PRO A 360 -9.23 19.06 12.28
CA PRO A 360 -10.55 18.80 12.84
C PRO A 360 -10.94 19.84 13.91
N PRO A 361 -12.23 20.17 14.08
CA PRO A 361 -12.68 20.96 15.22
C PRO A 361 -12.33 20.31 16.57
N LEU A 362 -12.34 21.11 17.64
CA LEU A 362 -12.00 20.66 18.98
C LEU A 362 -12.95 19.56 19.47
N GLY A 363 -12.41 18.40 19.84
CA GLY A 363 -13.17 17.21 20.22
C GLY A 363 -13.67 16.38 19.04
N GLU A 364 -13.36 16.76 17.80
CA GLU A 364 -13.72 16.04 16.59
C GLU A 364 -12.53 15.31 15.96
N HIS A 365 -12.81 14.49 14.94
CA HIS A 365 -11.82 13.74 14.19
C HIS A 365 -12.16 13.66 12.70
N SER A 366 -11.14 13.41 11.89
CA SER A 366 -11.24 13.08 10.47
C SER A 366 -10.65 11.69 10.24
N ASP A 367 -11.39 10.85 9.51
CA ASP A 367 -10.94 9.51 9.13
C ASP A 367 -10.55 9.51 7.65
N ILE A 368 -9.35 9.01 7.37
CA ILE A 368 -8.93 8.61 6.04
C ILE A 368 -9.00 7.09 5.96
N GLU A 369 -9.78 6.55 5.03
CA GLU A 369 -9.94 5.11 4.85
C GLU A 369 -9.79 4.72 3.38
N ARG A 370 -9.18 3.56 3.15
CA ARG A 370 -8.98 2.97 1.84
C ARG A 370 -9.33 1.50 1.88
N THR A 371 -10.01 1.02 0.85
CA THR A 371 -10.14 -0.40 0.56
C THR A 371 -9.46 -0.69 -0.77
N VAL A 372 -8.51 -1.62 -0.75
CA VAL A 372 -7.66 -1.96 -1.89
C VAL A 372 -7.71 -3.45 -2.13
N LEU A 373 -7.85 -3.83 -3.39
CA LEU A 373 -7.69 -5.20 -3.86
C LEU A 373 -6.35 -5.33 -4.57
N PHE A 374 -5.66 -6.44 -4.35
CA PHE A 374 -4.43 -6.77 -5.07
C PHE A 374 -4.21 -8.29 -5.07
N HIS A 375 -3.43 -8.76 -6.03
CA HIS A 375 -3.01 -10.15 -6.10
C HIS A 375 -1.62 -10.30 -5.49
N ARG A 376 -1.48 -11.26 -4.60
CA ARG A 376 -0.22 -11.65 -3.97
C ARG A 376 0.18 -13.03 -4.47
N TYR A 377 1.45 -13.18 -4.83
CA TYR A 377 2.02 -14.45 -5.29
C TYR A 377 3.07 -14.93 -4.29
N ALA A 378 3.19 -16.25 -4.16
CA ALA A 378 4.40 -16.83 -3.60
C ALA A 378 5.57 -16.56 -4.56
N VAL A 379 6.74 -16.28 -4.01
CA VAL A 379 7.97 -16.10 -4.77
C VAL A 379 8.90 -17.23 -4.42
N GLU A 380 9.27 -18.02 -5.41
CA GLU A 380 10.17 -19.16 -5.24
C GLU A 380 11.38 -19.01 -6.15
N THR A 381 12.57 -19.17 -5.59
CA THR A 381 13.82 -19.04 -6.33
C THR A 381 14.65 -20.32 -6.26
N VAL A 382 15.27 -20.65 -7.37
CA VAL A 382 16.30 -21.70 -7.44
C VAL A 382 17.56 -21.04 -8.00
N ILE A 383 18.59 -20.93 -7.18
CA ILE A 383 19.85 -20.27 -7.53
C ILE A 383 20.96 -21.32 -7.60
N VAL A 384 21.60 -21.42 -8.77
CA VAL A 384 22.79 -22.21 -9.01
C VAL A 384 24.00 -21.34 -8.66
N ALA A 385 24.49 -21.46 -7.42
CA ALA A 385 25.58 -20.64 -6.89
C ALA A 385 26.80 -20.54 -7.82
N ALA A 386 27.17 -21.64 -8.50
CA ALA A 386 28.30 -21.69 -9.43
C ALA A 386 28.15 -20.80 -10.68
N ARG A 387 26.91 -20.36 -11.01
CA ARG A 387 26.60 -19.47 -12.13
C ARG A 387 26.42 -18.01 -11.70
N VAL A 388 26.50 -17.72 -10.40
CA VAL A 388 26.36 -16.36 -9.87
C VAL A 388 27.64 -15.58 -10.17
N GLU A 389 27.49 -14.46 -10.87
CA GLU A 389 28.60 -13.53 -11.14
C GLU A 389 29.05 -12.84 -9.83
N GLU A 390 30.34 -12.57 -9.70
CA GLU A 390 30.89 -11.87 -8.53
C GLU A 390 30.66 -10.35 -8.55
N ARG A 391 30.34 -9.79 -9.73
CA ARG A 391 30.21 -8.35 -9.94
C ARG A 391 28.82 -8.00 -10.42
N TYR A 392 28.30 -6.87 -9.95
CA TYR A 392 27.04 -6.32 -10.44
C TYR A 392 27.27 -5.49 -11.70
N GLN A 393 26.44 -5.71 -12.71
CA GLN A 393 26.36 -4.88 -13.91
C GLN A 393 25.37 -3.70 -13.74
N ALA A 394 24.76 -3.59 -12.56
CA ALA A 394 23.81 -2.54 -12.21
C ALA A 394 24.52 -1.17 -12.06
N PRO A 395 23.76 -0.05 -12.18
CA PRO A 395 24.31 1.28 -11.97
C PRO A 395 24.95 1.44 -10.58
N ALA A 396 26.03 2.23 -10.49
CA ALA A 396 26.71 2.49 -9.22
C ALA A 396 25.77 3.09 -8.16
N ALA A 397 24.83 3.95 -8.58
CA ALA A 397 23.83 4.55 -7.70
C ALA A 397 22.92 3.50 -7.04
N PHE A 398 22.49 2.48 -7.79
CA PHE A 398 21.72 1.35 -7.25
C PHE A 398 22.54 0.59 -6.21
N ILE A 399 23.79 0.25 -6.52
CA ILE A 399 24.66 -0.48 -5.59
C ILE A 399 24.89 0.33 -4.32
N GLN A 400 25.21 1.62 -4.45
CA GLN A 400 25.44 2.51 -3.32
C GLN A 400 24.20 2.61 -2.43
N GLN A 401 23.04 2.90 -3.01
CA GLN A 401 21.75 3.02 -2.30
C GLN A 401 21.46 1.79 -1.44
N TYR A 402 21.74 0.59 -1.95
CA TYR A 402 21.39 -0.66 -1.27
C TYR A 402 22.56 -1.31 -0.53
N THR A 403 23.71 -0.64 -0.42
CA THR A 403 24.86 -1.10 0.40
C THR A 403 25.31 -0.08 1.46
N SER A 404 24.84 1.16 1.39
CA SER A 404 25.16 2.21 2.37
C SER A 404 24.34 2.09 3.67
N ALA A 405 24.85 2.72 4.72
CA ALA A 405 24.14 2.91 5.98
C ALA A 405 22.92 3.84 5.79
N ASP A 406 21.93 3.69 6.67
CA ASP A 406 20.78 4.57 6.79
C ASP A 406 20.33 4.69 8.25
N ALA A 407 19.21 5.37 8.51
CA ALA A 407 18.69 5.60 9.86
C ALA A 407 18.36 4.32 10.65
N TYR A 408 18.17 3.18 9.98
CA TYR A 408 17.82 1.90 10.60
C TYR A 408 18.98 0.91 10.59
N LEU A 409 19.97 1.10 9.70
CA LEU A 409 21.01 0.13 9.38
C LEU A 409 22.42 0.72 9.60
N PRO A 410 23.07 0.44 10.75
CA PRO A 410 24.40 0.95 11.09
C PRO A 410 25.51 0.15 10.39
N VAL A 411 25.55 0.21 9.05
CA VAL A 411 26.45 -0.60 8.19
C VAL A 411 27.94 -0.35 8.51
N ASP A 412 28.30 0.86 8.93
CA ASP A 412 29.68 1.26 9.19
C ASP A 412 30.17 0.98 10.62
N ASP A 413 29.33 0.41 11.48
CA ASP A 413 29.71 0.09 12.85
C ASP A 413 30.83 -0.98 12.92
N ALA A 414 31.76 -0.81 13.86
CA ALA A 414 32.92 -1.67 14.00
C ALA A 414 32.58 -3.11 14.43
N THR A 415 31.48 -3.30 15.17
CA THR A 415 30.96 -4.63 15.52
C THR A 415 30.38 -5.32 14.31
N ILE A 416 29.60 -4.60 13.49
CA ILE A 416 29.09 -5.13 12.21
C ILE A 416 30.24 -5.53 11.29
N ALA A 417 31.24 -4.68 11.12
CA ALA A 417 32.42 -4.98 10.29
C ALA A 417 33.17 -6.24 10.76
N ARG A 418 33.38 -6.39 12.07
CA ARG A 418 34.03 -7.59 12.65
C ARG A 418 33.18 -8.84 12.43
N THR A 419 31.86 -8.75 12.65
CA THR A 419 30.94 -9.87 12.44
C THR A 419 30.94 -10.33 10.99
N VAL A 420 30.88 -9.39 10.03
CA VAL A 420 30.96 -9.75 8.60
C VAL A 420 32.29 -10.42 8.27
N GLN A 421 33.41 -9.93 8.78
CA GLN A 421 34.71 -10.56 8.56
C GLN A 421 34.76 -12.00 9.11
N GLN A 422 34.11 -12.26 10.25
CA GLN A 422 34.03 -13.61 10.84
C GLN A 422 33.10 -14.54 10.07
N VAL A 423 31.93 -14.06 9.64
CA VAL A 423 30.88 -14.86 9.00
C VAL A 423 31.16 -15.11 7.54
N VAL A 424 31.59 -14.07 6.81
CA VAL A 424 31.74 -14.08 5.36
C VAL A 424 33.21 -14.29 4.94
N GLY A 425 34.16 -13.78 5.73
CA GLY A 425 35.58 -13.87 5.43
C GLY A 425 35.93 -13.36 4.03
N ASN A 426 36.62 -14.20 3.25
CA ASN A 426 37.04 -13.88 1.88
C ASN A 426 36.05 -14.35 0.79
N GLN A 427 34.84 -14.78 1.17
CA GLN A 427 33.83 -15.19 0.20
C GLN A 427 33.51 -14.05 -0.76
N ARG A 428 33.45 -14.33 -2.06
CA ARG A 428 33.18 -13.33 -3.12
C ARG A 428 31.79 -13.45 -3.70
N ASN A 429 31.27 -14.68 -3.79
CA ASN A 429 29.98 -14.97 -4.38
C ASN A 429 28.85 -14.37 -3.52
N PRO A 430 28.07 -13.39 -4.03
CA PRO A 430 27.06 -12.69 -3.23
C PRO A 430 25.97 -13.62 -2.68
N TYR A 431 25.62 -14.69 -3.39
CA TYR A 431 24.66 -15.68 -2.90
C TYR A 431 25.21 -16.48 -1.72
N LEU A 432 26.47 -16.92 -1.80
CA LEU A 432 27.12 -17.63 -0.69
C LEU A 432 27.37 -16.73 0.52
N LYS A 433 27.65 -15.43 0.29
CA LYS A 433 27.68 -14.44 1.38
C LYS A 433 26.32 -14.37 2.08
N ALA A 434 25.24 -14.26 1.30
CA ALA A 434 23.89 -14.17 1.85
C ALA A 434 23.49 -15.43 2.61
N GLN A 435 23.86 -16.61 2.11
CA GLN A 435 23.63 -17.88 2.79
C GLN A 435 24.37 -17.95 4.13
N ALA A 436 25.65 -17.57 4.16
CA ALA A 436 26.43 -17.55 5.40
C ALA A 436 25.85 -16.57 6.44
N VAL A 437 25.40 -15.39 6.00
CA VAL A 437 24.75 -14.40 6.87
C VAL A 437 23.41 -14.91 7.37
N PHE A 438 22.57 -15.51 6.53
CA PHE A 438 21.29 -16.09 6.94
C PHE A 438 21.48 -17.18 8.00
N SER A 439 22.40 -18.13 7.76
CA SER A 439 22.75 -19.17 8.74
C SER A 439 23.29 -18.60 10.05
N TYR A 440 24.10 -17.53 9.98
CA TYR A 440 24.56 -16.84 11.18
C TYR A 440 23.41 -16.23 11.98
N VAL A 441 22.46 -15.56 11.32
CA VAL A 441 21.32 -14.92 11.99
C VAL A 441 20.47 -15.97 12.72
N LEU A 442 20.11 -17.07 12.06
CA LEU A 442 19.36 -18.18 12.68
C LEU A 442 20.12 -18.86 13.82
N ALA A 443 21.45 -18.98 13.71
CA ALA A 443 22.25 -19.55 14.78
C ALA A 443 22.50 -18.57 15.94
N ARG A 444 22.34 -17.27 15.71
CA ARG A 444 22.71 -16.21 16.66
C ARG A 444 21.53 -15.68 17.45
N LEU A 445 20.37 -15.53 16.82
CA LEU A 445 19.17 -14.98 17.44
C LEU A 445 18.24 -16.11 17.90
N GLY A 446 17.36 -15.78 18.85
CA GLY A 446 16.15 -16.52 19.15
C GLY A 446 14.91 -15.61 19.04
N PRO A 447 13.76 -16.15 18.62
CA PRO A 447 12.56 -15.35 18.38
C PRO A 447 12.00 -14.77 19.69
N ASP A 448 11.77 -13.46 19.72
CA ASP A 448 11.16 -12.74 20.84
C ASP A 448 10.31 -11.58 20.29
N PRO A 449 8.99 -11.77 20.08
CA PRO A 449 8.14 -10.80 19.37
C PRO A 449 7.95 -9.48 20.12
N ASP A 450 8.25 -9.44 21.41
CA ASP A 450 8.06 -8.25 22.26
C ASP A 450 9.31 -7.35 22.30
N VAL A 451 10.41 -7.77 21.66
CA VAL A 451 11.71 -7.10 21.77
C VAL A 451 12.25 -6.69 20.40
N THR A 452 12.25 -5.38 20.18
CA THR A 452 12.87 -4.77 19.00
C THR A 452 14.23 -4.18 19.36
N LEU A 453 15.30 -4.68 18.73
CA LEU A 453 16.68 -4.22 18.94
C LEU A 453 17.28 -3.63 17.66
N ASP A 454 18.29 -2.77 17.82
CA ASP A 454 19.17 -2.42 16.71
C ASP A 454 20.14 -3.57 16.39
N PRO A 455 20.74 -3.59 15.17
CA PRO A 455 21.63 -4.68 14.76
C PRO A 455 22.83 -4.95 15.67
N VAL A 456 23.39 -3.93 16.33
CA VAL A 456 24.54 -4.11 17.23
C VAL A 456 24.07 -4.76 18.53
N ALA A 457 22.97 -4.26 19.11
CA ALA A 457 22.36 -4.86 20.30
C ALA A 457 21.89 -6.30 20.05
N ALA A 458 21.30 -6.58 18.88
CA ALA A 458 20.87 -7.92 18.48
C ALA A 458 22.02 -8.95 18.49
N ILE A 459 23.23 -8.54 18.06
CA ILE A 459 24.42 -9.41 18.12
C ILE A 459 24.74 -9.78 19.57
N SER A 460 24.66 -8.86 20.53
CA SER A 460 24.96 -9.15 21.94
C SER A 460 23.84 -9.88 22.66
N GLU A 461 22.60 -9.44 22.51
CA GLU A 461 21.43 -9.92 23.26
C GLU A 461 20.82 -11.21 22.71
N ARG A 462 21.09 -11.54 21.44
CA ARG A 462 20.73 -12.83 20.81
C ARG A 462 19.24 -13.13 20.77
N ARG A 463 18.40 -12.10 20.66
CA ARG A 463 16.95 -12.25 20.53
C ARG A 463 16.34 -11.07 19.78
N GLY A 464 15.09 -11.23 19.34
CA GLY A 464 14.26 -10.11 18.93
C GLY A 464 13.11 -10.47 18.00
N ASP A 465 12.39 -9.43 17.59
CA ASP A 465 11.23 -9.50 16.72
C ASP A 465 11.60 -9.57 15.22
N ALA A 466 10.59 -9.64 14.36
CA ALA A 466 10.79 -9.70 12.91
C ALA A 466 11.62 -8.52 12.38
N PHE A 467 11.47 -7.33 12.97
CA PHE A 467 12.20 -6.15 12.56
C PHE A 467 13.69 -6.23 12.94
N THR A 468 14.00 -6.76 14.11
CA THR A 468 15.36 -7.03 14.58
C THR A 468 16.07 -8.01 13.65
N TYR A 469 15.41 -9.12 13.30
CA TYR A 469 15.91 -10.11 12.36
C TYR A 469 16.19 -9.51 10.98
N ALA A 470 15.22 -8.77 10.42
CA ALA A 470 15.34 -8.12 9.13
C ALA A 470 16.47 -7.07 9.11
N ARG A 471 16.58 -6.23 10.15
CA ARG A 471 17.62 -5.21 10.28
C ARG A 471 19.01 -5.81 10.43
N LEU A 472 19.18 -6.83 11.28
CA LEU A 472 20.47 -7.48 11.47
C LEU A 472 20.96 -8.10 10.16
N MET A 473 20.13 -8.94 9.53
CA MET A 473 20.51 -9.59 8.28
C MET A 473 20.81 -8.56 7.18
N THR A 474 19.94 -7.57 6.99
CA THR A 474 20.15 -6.53 5.97
C THR A 474 21.45 -5.75 6.23
N THR A 475 21.74 -5.37 7.47
CA THR A 475 22.97 -4.63 7.82
C THR A 475 24.23 -5.44 7.50
N LEU A 476 24.24 -6.73 7.85
CA LEU A 476 25.37 -7.63 7.57
C LEU A 476 25.56 -7.84 6.06
N LEU A 477 24.48 -8.02 5.30
CA LEU A 477 24.52 -8.16 3.84
C LEU A 477 25.09 -6.90 3.17
N ARG A 478 24.58 -5.72 3.56
CA ARG A 478 25.06 -4.44 3.04
C ARG A 478 26.53 -4.25 3.31
N ARG A 479 26.98 -4.52 4.54
CA ARG A 479 28.40 -4.44 4.92
C ARG A 479 29.25 -5.46 4.16
N ALA A 480 28.70 -6.62 3.81
CA ALA A 480 29.37 -7.61 2.97
C ALA A 480 29.39 -7.25 1.46
N GLY A 481 28.84 -6.10 1.08
CA GLY A 481 28.76 -5.63 -0.30
C GLY A 481 27.65 -6.31 -1.13
N VAL A 482 26.65 -6.89 -0.49
CA VAL A 482 25.45 -7.44 -1.13
C VAL A 482 24.34 -6.40 -1.02
N PRO A 483 23.82 -5.85 -2.13
CA PRO A 483 22.67 -4.95 -2.12
C PRO A 483 21.48 -5.60 -1.42
N ALA A 484 20.95 -4.97 -0.38
CA ALA A 484 19.86 -5.53 0.42
C ALA A 484 18.91 -4.44 0.91
N ARG A 485 17.65 -4.80 1.11
CA ARG A 485 16.59 -3.91 1.62
C ARG A 485 15.61 -4.66 2.49
N ILE A 486 15.11 -3.98 3.53
CA ILE A 486 13.99 -4.48 4.32
C ILE A 486 12.71 -4.33 3.51
N VAL A 487 11.85 -5.34 3.58
CA VAL A 487 10.47 -5.22 3.11
C VAL A 487 9.55 -5.20 4.32
N SER A 488 8.65 -4.22 4.37
CA SER A 488 7.77 -3.99 5.52
C SER A 488 6.31 -4.06 5.13
N GLY A 489 5.52 -4.70 5.99
CA GLY A 489 4.08 -4.78 5.88
C GLY A 489 3.52 -5.79 6.86
N PHE A 490 2.76 -6.77 6.35
CA PHE A 490 2.03 -7.73 7.20
C PHE A 490 2.16 -9.16 6.68
N PHE A 491 2.17 -10.12 7.61
CA PHE A 491 1.81 -11.51 7.37
C PHE A 491 0.33 -11.71 7.67
N VAL A 492 -0.38 -12.46 6.83
CA VAL A 492 -1.81 -12.73 6.98
C VAL A 492 -1.98 -14.16 7.47
N THR A 493 -2.52 -14.34 8.68
CA THR A 493 -2.73 -15.68 9.25
C THR A 493 -3.81 -16.47 8.50
N ALA A 494 -3.99 -17.73 8.87
CA ALA A 494 -5.07 -18.57 8.34
C ALA A 494 -6.46 -17.95 8.57
N ASP A 495 -6.63 -17.23 9.68
CA ASP A 495 -7.89 -16.59 10.08
C ASP A 495 -8.04 -15.16 9.53
N LEU A 496 -7.19 -14.78 8.56
CA LEU A 496 -7.12 -13.45 7.95
C LEU A 496 -6.72 -12.32 8.93
N GLU A 497 -6.13 -12.66 10.07
CA GLU A 497 -5.59 -11.67 10.98
C GLU A 497 -4.23 -11.16 10.45
N PRO A 498 -4.07 -9.85 10.24
CA PRO A 498 -2.81 -9.28 9.80
C PRO A 498 -1.86 -9.05 10.98
N VAL A 499 -0.71 -9.72 10.95
CA VAL A 499 0.37 -9.55 11.91
C VAL A 499 1.45 -8.70 11.26
N ARG A 500 1.85 -7.61 11.91
CA ARG A 500 2.96 -6.77 11.42
C ARG A 500 4.20 -7.63 11.28
N HIS A 501 4.83 -7.54 10.12
CA HIS A 501 6.00 -8.35 9.83
C HIS A 501 6.98 -7.63 8.93
N HIS A 502 8.25 -7.95 9.13
CA HIS A 502 9.35 -7.41 8.36
C HIS A 502 10.24 -8.57 7.92
N TRP A 503 10.61 -8.55 6.65
CA TRP A 503 11.56 -9.49 6.07
C TRP A 503 12.59 -8.70 5.27
N LEU A 504 13.25 -9.32 4.30
CA LEU A 504 14.15 -8.60 3.42
C LEU A 504 14.23 -9.19 2.02
N GLU A 505 14.83 -8.42 1.14
CA GLU A 505 15.29 -8.87 -0.16
C GLU A 505 16.78 -8.55 -0.31
N PHE A 506 17.52 -9.43 -0.96
CA PHE A 506 18.90 -9.21 -1.36
C PHE A 506 19.08 -9.43 -2.86
N SER A 507 19.88 -8.61 -3.52
CA SER A 507 20.06 -8.68 -4.97
C SER A 507 21.13 -9.70 -5.33
N ILE A 508 20.90 -10.47 -6.39
CA ILE A 508 21.89 -11.35 -7.01
C ILE A 508 22.16 -10.90 -8.46
N PRO A 509 23.44 -10.73 -8.87
CA PRO A 509 23.79 -10.31 -10.22
C PRO A 509 23.13 -11.16 -11.31
N GLY A 510 22.49 -10.51 -12.28
CA GLY A 510 21.78 -11.16 -13.38
C GLY A 510 20.47 -11.88 -12.99
N PHE A 511 20.09 -11.87 -11.71
CA PHE A 511 18.88 -12.53 -11.21
C PHE A 511 17.85 -11.55 -10.62
N GLY A 512 18.32 -10.48 -9.97
CA GLY A 512 17.46 -9.51 -9.30
C GLY A 512 17.26 -9.82 -7.82
N TRP A 513 16.14 -9.34 -7.26
CA TRP A 513 15.86 -9.42 -5.81
C TRP A 513 15.46 -10.83 -5.37
N VAL A 514 16.07 -11.33 -4.31
CA VAL A 514 15.81 -12.64 -3.73
C VAL A 514 15.24 -12.42 -2.33
N PRO A 515 14.02 -12.89 -2.03
CA PRO A 515 13.44 -12.72 -0.72
C PRO A 515 14.13 -13.61 0.32
N ALA A 516 14.21 -13.13 1.55
CA ALA A 516 14.52 -13.94 2.71
C ALA A 516 13.76 -13.46 3.94
N ASP A 517 13.31 -14.40 4.77
CA ASP A 517 12.60 -14.13 6.01
C ASP A 517 13.19 -14.97 7.15
N PRO A 518 14.29 -14.51 7.77
CA PRO A 518 14.94 -15.26 8.84
C PRO A 518 14.04 -15.35 10.10
N ALA A 519 13.10 -14.44 10.32
CA ALA A 519 12.17 -14.51 11.44
C ALA A 519 11.13 -15.64 11.24
N ALA A 520 10.56 -15.74 10.04
CA ALA A 520 9.67 -16.86 9.70
C ALA A 520 10.41 -18.21 9.68
N ALA A 521 11.65 -18.22 9.18
CA ALA A 521 12.52 -19.41 9.22
C ALA A 521 12.78 -19.91 10.64
N ASP A 522 12.90 -19.00 11.61
CA ASP A 522 13.16 -19.31 13.03
C ASP A 522 11.87 -19.54 13.84
N GLY A 523 10.71 -19.63 13.17
CA GLY A 523 9.44 -19.99 13.78
C GLY A 523 8.67 -18.84 14.45
N LEU A 524 9.05 -17.57 14.25
CA LEU A 524 8.38 -16.42 14.88
C LEU A 524 6.88 -16.33 14.52
N LEU A 525 6.48 -16.83 13.35
CA LEU A 525 5.08 -16.83 12.89
C LEU A 525 4.28 -18.07 13.33
N GLY A 526 4.89 -19.01 14.06
CA GLY A 526 4.23 -20.19 14.63
C GLY A 526 4.24 -21.46 13.76
N GLU A 527 3.61 -22.53 14.27
CA GLU A 527 3.76 -23.90 13.75
C GLU A 527 3.08 -24.15 12.39
N SER A 528 2.10 -23.35 12.00
CA SER A 528 1.34 -23.52 10.75
C SER A 528 2.13 -23.21 9.48
N LEU A 529 3.33 -22.64 9.61
CA LEU A 529 4.18 -22.32 8.45
C LEU A 529 4.63 -23.56 7.69
N SER A 530 4.92 -24.67 8.37
CA SER A 530 5.40 -25.89 7.72
C SER A 530 4.35 -26.46 6.76
N ASP A 531 3.07 -26.39 7.16
CA ASP A 531 1.94 -26.78 6.34
C ASP A 531 1.71 -25.80 5.19
N LEU A 532 1.83 -24.50 5.46
CA LEU A 532 1.68 -23.44 4.45
C LEU A 532 2.70 -23.59 3.30
N VAL A 533 3.95 -23.88 3.62
CA VAL A 533 5.04 -23.97 2.64
C VAL A 533 5.31 -25.40 2.16
N GLY A 534 4.65 -26.40 2.76
CA GLY A 534 4.80 -27.81 2.40
C GLY A 534 6.21 -28.36 2.67
N GLY A 535 6.87 -27.94 3.75
CA GLY A 535 8.25 -28.32 4.05
C GLY A 535 8.85 -27.62 5.27
N ASP A 536 10.18 -27.66 5.37
CA ASP A 536 10.95 -27.04 6.46
C ASP A 536 11.04 -25.51 6.26
N PRO A 537 10.41 -24.68 7.13
CA PRO A 537 10.45 -23.22 7.03
C PRO A 537 11.88 -22.66 7.02
N ALA A 538 12.80 -23.27 7.78
CA ALA A 538 14.18 -22.80 7.87
C ALA A 538 14.93 -22.92 6.53
N ARG A 539 14.52 -23.86 5.68
CA ARG A 539 15.04 -24.01 4.31
C ARG A 539 14.25 -23.19 3.31
N TYR A 540 12.93 -23.07 3.49
CA TYR A 540 12.06 -22.37 2.55
C TYR A 540 12.35 -20.87 2.52
N TYR A 541 12.45 -20.21 3.67
CA TYR A 541 12.55 -18.75 3.75
C TYR A 541 13.95 -18.17 3.47
N PHE A 542 14.89 -18.98 2.99
CA PHE A 542 16.10 -18.46 2.33
C PHE A 542 15.97 -18.59 0.81
N GLY A 543 15.46 -17.53 0.18
CA GLY A 543 15.22 -17.50 -1.25
C GLY A 543 13.74 -17.54 -1.64
N ASN A 544 12.84 -17.85 -0.72
CA ASN A 544 11.42 -17.90 -0.98
C ASN A 544 10.61 -17.08 0.02
N VAL A 545 9.40 -16.71 -0.39
CA VAL A 545 8.38 -16.16 0.50
C VAL A 545 7.01 -16.62 0.00
N ASP A 546 6.13 -16.91 0.95
CA ASP A 546 4.76 -17.36 0.71
C ASP A 546 3.85 -16.25 0.13
N ASN A 547 2.62 -16.64 -0.19
CA ASN A 547 1.59 -15.75 -0.74
C ASN A 547 0.69 -15.09 0.35
N ARG A 548 1.03 -15.19 1.64
CA ARG A 548 0.29 -14.60 2.76
C ARG A 548 0.90 -13.28 3.23
N ARG A 549 1.49 -12.50 2.32
CA ARG A 549 2.17 -11.22 2.63
C ARG A 549 1.43 -10.03 2.05
N ILE A 550 1.42 -8.93 2.78
CA ILE A 550 1.01 -7.60 2.33
C ILE A 550 2.24 -6.70 2.36
N GLU A 551 2.67 -6.21 1.19
CA GLU A 551 3.83 -5.33 1.07
C GLU A 551 3.40 -3.86 1.01
N PHE A 552 4.00 -3.00 1.83
CA PHE A 552 3.84 -1.54 1.73
C PHE A 552 5.10 -0.86 1.20
N THR A 553 6.27 -1.18 1.75
CA THR A 553 7.53 -0.51 1.38
C THR A 553 8.66 -1.50 1.16
N ARG A 554 9.52 -1.22 0.17
CA ARG A 554 10.75 -1.96 -0.10
C ARG A 554 11.95 -1.03 0.09
N GLY A 555 12.55 -1.07 1.27
CA GLY A 555 13.51 -0.07 1.75
C GLY A 555 12.82 1.13 2.40
N VAL A 556 13.61 2.10 2.81
CA VAL A 556 13.11 3.35 3.41
C VAL A 556 12.62 4.28 2.30
N VAL A 557 11.39 4.76 2.45
CA VAL A 557 10.76 5.73 1.57
C VAL A 557 11.04 7.14 2.10
N GLU A 558 12.01 7.80 1.49
CA GLU A 558 12.34 9.19 1.80
C GLU A 558 11.31 10.14 1.17
N LEU A 559 10.52 10.81 2.01
CA LEU A 559 9.49 11.76 1.60
C LEU A 559 9.90 13.18 1.95
N PRO A 560 9.62 14.16 1.06
CA PRO A 560 9.88 15.56 1.36
C PRO A 560 8.91 16.07 2.42
N SER A 561 9.39 17.02 3.23
CA SER A 561 8.49 17.82 4.05
C SER A 561 7.80 18.88 3.19
N ILE A 562 6.48 18.92 3.23
CA ILE A 562 5.66 19.81 2.39
C ILE A 562 5.29 21.08 3.16
N LEU A 563 5.02 20.98 4.47
CA LEU A 563 4.61 22.14 5.28
C LEU A 563 5.82 22.95 5.74
N ARG A 564 5.93 24.20 5.28
CA ARG A 564 6.95 25.15 5.78
C ARG A 564 6.77 25.34 7.30
N ASN A 565 7.81 25.06 8.07
CA ASN A 565 7.80 25.10 9.55
C ASN A 565 6.81 24.12 10.22
N GLY A 566 6.45 23.04 9.53
CA GLY A 566 5.62 21.96 10.09
C GLY A 566 6.39 21.07 11.06
N ARG A 567 5.69 20.49 12.03
CA ARG A 567 6.20 19.41 12.88
C ARG A 567 5.89 18.06 12.23
N ALA A 568 6.88 17.18 12.13
CA ALA A 568 6.69 15.80 11.67
C ALA A 568 6.37 14.87 12.85
N MET A 569 5.45 13.93 12.65
CA MET A 569 5.12 12.86 13.60
C MET A 569 5.29 11.51 12.89
N ARG A 570 5.74 10.51 13.65
CA ARG A 570 5.92 9.11 13.21
C ARG A 570 5.20 8.20 14.20
N PRO A 571 4.57 7.10 13.75
CA PRO A 571 4.04 6.09 14.66
C PRO A 571 5.19 5.37 15.37
N GLU A 572 4.95 4.96 16.62
CA GLU A 572 5.94 4.31 17.49
C GLU A 572 6.45 2.99 16.92
N ALA A 573 5.52 2.14 16.46
CA ALA A 573 5.82 1.01 15.58
C ALA A 573 5.27 1.35 14.19
N PRO A 574 6.09 1.45 13.13
CA PRO A 574 5.59 1.69 11.78
C PRO A 574 5.48 0.37 10.98
N TYR A 575 4.33 0.12 10.35
CA TYR A 575 4.15 -1.07 9.45
C TYR A 575 4.75 -0.87 8.05
N ALA A 576 5.24 0.33 7.76
CA ALA A 576 5.94 0.73 6.54
C ALA A 576 7.23 1.45 6.96
N LEU A 577 8.21 1.62 6.10
CA LEU A 577 9.38 2.44 6.42
C LEU A 577 9.34 3.71 5.59
N GLN A 578 8.92 4.82 6.20
CA GLN A 578 8.87 6.15 5.57
C GLN A 578 9.53 7.18 6.48
N SER A 579 10.17 8.20 5.90
CA SER A 579 10.81 9.25 6.69
C SER A 579 9.81 10.23 7.32
N VAL A 580 8.59 10.35 6.80
CA VAL A 580 7.52 11.22 7.33
C VAL A 580 6.17 10.51 7.22
N TYR A 581 5.33 10.60 8.27
CA TYR A 581 3.96 10.06 8.28
C TYR A 581 2.90 11.15 8.40
N VAL A 582 3.13 12.12 9.28
CA VAL A 582 2.22 13.25 9.47
C VAL A 582 3.05 14.51 9.60
N GLU A 583 2.55 15.60 9.04
CA GLU A 583 3.07 16.94 9.23
C GLU A 583 1.95 17.87 9.66
N TYR A 584 2.19 18.79 10.58
CA TYR A 584 1.19 19.80 10.94
C TYR A 584 1.80 21.13 11.38
N THR A 585 1.03 22.20 11.24
CA THR A 585 1.37 23.54 11.75
C THR A 585 0.64 23.79 13.07
N GLY A 586 1.37 24.06 14.16
CA GLY A 586 0.80 24.37 15.46
C GLY A 586 1.67 23.90 16.64
N PRO A 587 1.29 24.23 17.90
CA PRO A 587 1.94 23.73 19.10
C PRO A 587 1.81 22.20 19.23
N GLU A 588 2.72 21.63 20.02
CA GLU A 588 2.75 20.20 20.32
C GLU A 588 1.50 19.73 21.05
N GLY A 589 1.05 18.50 20.80
CA GLY A 589 -0.17 17.93 21.38
C GLY A 589 -1.49 18.48 20.81
N MET A 590 -1.43 19.39 19.84
CA MET A 590 -2.62 19.98 19.20
C MET A 590 -3.43 18.97 18.36
N ILE A 591 -2.78 17.92 17.85
CA ILE A 591 -3.43 16.82 17.15
C ILE A 591 -2.96 15.48 17.71
N VAL A 592 -3.85 14.49 17.67
CA VAL A 592 -3.55 13.09 17.94
C VAL A 592 -3.83 12.32 16.66
N VAL A 593 -2.87 11.54 16.19
CA VAL A 593 -3.06 10.67 15.03
C VAL A 593 -2.98 9.23 15.47
N SER A 594 -4.04 8.46 15.19
CA SER A 594 -4.01 7.02 15.34
C SER A 594 -3.84 6.32 14.00
N TRP A 595 -2.98 5.31 14.00
CA TRP A 595 -2.65 4.45 12.87
C TRP A 595 -3.08 3.01 13.20
N PRO A 596 -4.39 2.72 13.19
CA PRO A 596 -4.87 1.34 13.30
C PRO A 596 -4.15 0.43 12.31
N ASP A 597 -4.01 -0.83 12.71
CA ASP A 597 -3.53 -1.84 11.79
C ASP A 597 -4.50 -2.04 10.64
N VAL A 598 -3.90 -2.53 9.57
CA VAL A 598 -4.59 -2.96 8.37
C VAL A 598 -5.61 -4.04 8.74
N SER A 599 -6.74 -4.10 8.05
CA SER A 599 -7.73 -5.17 8.19
C SER A 599 -7.84 -5.93 6.87
N VAL A 600 -7.72 -7.25 6.91
CA VAL A 600 -7.99 -8.10 5.74
C VAL A 600 -9.47 -8.43 5.75
N ILE A 601 -10.22 -7.85 4.82
CA ILE A 601 -11.67 -7.98 4.75
C ILE A 601 -12.12 -9.12 3.80
N GLY A 602 -11.17 -9.74 3.09
CA GLY A 602 -11.44 -10.92 2.26
C GLY A 602 -10.19 -11.51 1.59
N GLU A 603 -10.26 -12.81 1.34
CA GLU A 603 -9.35 -13.62 0.52
C GLU A 603 -10.19 -14.25 -0.61
N TYR A 604 -9.76 -14.13 -1.88
CA TYR A 604 -10.50 -14.62 -3.06
C TYR A 604 -9.66 -15.42 -4.04
#